data_AF-A0A5D4R5S0-F1
#
_entry.id   AF-A0A5D4R5S0-F1
#
_cell.length_a   1.000
_cell.length_b   1.000
_cell.length_c   1.000
_cell.angle_alpha   90.00
_cell.angle_beta   90.00
_cell.angle_gamma   90.00
#
_symmetry.space_group_name_H-M   'P 1'
#
loop_
_entity.id
_entity.type
_entity.pdbx_description
1 polymer ?
#
loop_
_entity_poly.entity_id
_entity_poly.type
_entity_poly.pdbx_seq_one_letter_code
_entity_poly.pdbx_strand_id
1 'polypeptide(L)'
;MNLEQLLAKAEPKLSLIHPELRLKARELITRAFNMGIYVVITQGLRTIAEQNALYAQGRTAPGEIVTNAVGGSSYHNFGLAFDFAIANSNGTVIYWNTNVDTNKDRQKDWYQVGKIGQDLKMEWGGAWSGFRDIPHFQLTYGLSCADLRNGKKPPVFKAAVEEEKESVRMYKPSRVFLDDTKTVLARFENKGEKSIDKVHREKLNNGELSLDDAVGLLFHAIKEEMIQGSKK
;
A
#
# COMPACT_ATOMS: atom_id res chain seq x y z
N MET A 1 2.89 10.34 -12.32
CA MET A 1 3.22 9.50 -11.15
C MET A 1 2.76 8.09 -11.44
N ASN A 2 3.56 7.10 -11.10
CA ASN A 2 3.11 5.71 -11.10
C ASN A 2 2.48 5.36 -9.73
N LEU A 3 1.91 4.15 -9.61
CA LEU A 3 1.28 3.69 -8.37
C LEU A 3 2.26 3.67 -7.19
N GLU A 4 3.49 3.21 -7.41
CA GLU A 4 4.53 3.15 -6.38
C GLU A 4 4.80 4.54 -5.77
N GLN A 5 4.92 5.57 -6.61
CA GLN A 5 5.10 6.95 -6.17
C GLN A 5 3.90 7.48 -5.38
N LEU A 6 2.67 7.11 -5.75
CA LEU A 6 1.47 7.48 -5.00
C LEU A 6 1.47 6.86 -3.59
N LEU A 7 1.74 5.56 -3.52
CA LEU A 7 1.81 4.83 -2.25
C LEU A 7 2.93 5.37 -1.35
N ALA A 8 4.11 5.62 -1.92
CA ALA A 8 5.23 6.21 -1.20
C ALA A 8 4.91 7.60 -0.64
N LYS A 9 4.19 8.45 -1.39
CA LYS A 9 3.74 9.77 -0.92
C LYS A 9 2.67 9.70 0.18
N ALA A 10 1.84 8.66 0.16
CA ALA A 10 0.80 8.45 1.16
C ALA A 10 1.37 7.97 2.50
N GLU A 11 2.41 7.13 2.46
CA GLU A 11 2.90 6.40 3.63
C GLU A 11 3.23 7.26 4.86
N PRO A 12 3.91 8.42 4.75
CA PRO A 12 4.20 9.24 5.93
C PRO A 12 2.94 9.61 6.73
N LYS A 13 1.83 9.91 6.04
CA LYS A 13 0.55 10.27 6.69
C LYS A 13 -0.20 9.06 7.22
N LEU A 14 -0.06 7.91 6.57
CA LEU A 14 -0.71 6.67 7.00
C LEU A 14 0.10 5.93 8.08
N SER A 15 1.39 6.24 8.24
CA SER A 15 2.32 5.54 9.14
C SER A 15 1.93 5.57 10.62
N LEU A 16 1.10 6.53 11.02
CA LEU A 16 0.63 6.72 12.40
C LEU A 16 -0.85 6.42 12.60
N ILE A 17 -1.56 5.98 11.56
CA ILE A 17 -2.95 5.52 11.69
C ILE A 17 -3.02 4.01 11.90
N HIS A 18 -4.18 3.54 12.31
CA HIS A 18 -4.45 2.14 12.60
C HIS A 18 -4.05 1.21 11.43
N PRO A 19 -3.36 0.09 11.67
CA PRO A 19 -2.83 -0.76 10.62
C PRO A 19 -3.87 -1.24 9.60
N GLU A 20 -5.08 -1.63 10.05
CA GLU A 20 -6.16 -2.01 9.13
C GLU A 20 -6.57 -0.87 8.20
N LEU A 21 -6.70 0.34 8.75
CA LEU A 21 -7.11 1.52 8.00
C LEU A 21 -6.02 1.91 6.98
N ARG A 22 -4.75 1.76 7.34
CA ARG A 22 -3.63 1.94 6.42
C ARG A 22 -3.70 0.97 5.24
N LEU A 23 -3.96 -0.32 5.47
CA LEU A 23 -4.09 -1.30 4.39
C LEU A 23 -5.26 -0.94 3.46
N LYS A 24 -6.41 -0.57 4.03
CA LYS A 24 -7.58 -0.14 3.24
C LYS A 24 -7.30 1.14 2.46
N ALA A 25 -6.56 2.09 3.02
CA ALA A 25 -6.16 3.31 2.32
C ALA A 25 -5.23 3.00 1.13
N ARG A 26 -4.26 2.09 1.29
CA ARG A 26 -3.40 1.64 0.18
C ARG A 26 -4.21 0.95 -0.92
N GLU A 27 -5.13 0.06 -0.54
CA GLU A 27 -6.02 -0.62 -1.49
C GLU A 27 -6.94 0.37 -2.23
N LEU A 28 -7.44 1.39 -1.53
CA LEU A 28 -8.22 2.48 -2.13
C LEU A 28 -7.40 3.24 -3.19
N ILE A 29 -6.15 3.59 -2.87
CA ILE A 29 -5.24 4.26 -3.82
C ILE A 29 -5.01 3.37 -5.04
N THR A 30 -4.73 2.09 -4.85
CA THR A 30 -4.52 1.11 -5.93
C THR A 30 -5.74 0.99 -6.85
N ARG A 31 -6.94 0.81 -6.27
CA ARG A 31 -8.19 0.70 -7.06
C ARG A 31 -8.49 1.97 -7.84
N ALA A 32 -8.35 3.14 -7.20
CA ALA A 32 -8.56 4.42 -7.85
C ALA A 32 -7.56 4.64 -9.00
N PHE A 33 -6.28 4.30 -8.78
CA PHE A 33 -5.25 4.40 -9.80
C PHE A 33 -5.55 3.52 -11.02
N ASN A 34 -6.04 2.29 -10.80
CA ASN A 34 -6.46 1.39 -11.88
C ASN A 34 -7.66 1.92 -12.69
N MET A 35 -8.41 2.87 -12.14
CA MET A 35 -9.49 3.60 -12.82
C MET A 35 -9.01 4.92 -13.45
N GLY A 36 -7.71 5.23 -13.41
CA GLY A 36 -7.14 6.49 -13.91
C GLY A 36 -7.29 7.67 -12.95
N ILE A 37 -7.69 7.44 -11.70
CA ILE A 37 -7.91 8.48 -10.68
C ILE A 37 -6.71 8.51 -9.72
N TYR A 38 -6.04 9.66 -9.64
CA TYR A 38 -4.83 9.82 -8.84
C TYR A 38 -5.18 10.35 -7.44
N VAL A 39 -5.25 9.45 -6.47
CA VAL A 39 -5.57 9.80 -5.07
C VAL A 39 -4.32 10.13 -4.28
N VAL A 40 -4.31 11.27 -3.61
CA VAL A 40 -3.27 11.63 -2.62
C VAL A 40 -3.87 11.72 -1.22
N ILE A 41 -3.11 11.25 -0.23
CA ILE A 41 -3.50 11.42 1.18
C ILE A 41 -3.04 12.79 1.65
N THR A 42 -3.95 13.58 2.21
CA THR A 42 -3.71 14.96 2.66
C THR A 42 -3.56 15.03 4.18
N GLN A 43 -4.25 14.17 4.94
CA GLN A 43 -4.18 14.08 6.39
C GLN A 43 -4.29 12.64 6.88
N GLY A 44 -3.66 12.34 8.02
CA GLY A 44 -3.77 11.07 8.73
C GLY A 44 -4.04 11.31 10.20
N LEU A 45 -3.14 10.87 11.09
CA LEU A 45 -3.20 11.25 12.51
C LEU A 45 -3.08 12.78 12.65
N ARG A 46 -3.94 13.37 13.48
CA ARG A 46 -3.92 14.80 13.82
C ARG A 46 -3.88 14.96 15.32
N THR A 47 -2.96 15.77 15.85
CA THR A 47 -2.90 16.06 17.27
C THR A 47 -4.11 16.87 17.76
N ILE A 48 -4.36 16.89 19.08
CA ILE A 48 -5.42 17.69 19.68
C ILE A 48 -5.21 19.19 19.39
N ALA A 49 -3.96 19.66 19.45
CA ALA A 49 -3.61 21.05 19.17
C ALA A 49 -3.92 21.45 17.72
N GLU A 50 -3.52 20.62 16.76
CA GLU A 50 -3.85 20.84 15.33
C GLU A 50 -5.36 20.83 15.09
N GLN A 51 -6.10 19.92 15.73
CA GLN A 51 -7.57 19.88 15.60
C GLN A 51 -8.22 21.13 16.19
N ASN A 52 -7.74 21.64 17.33
CA ASN A 52 -8.22 22.89 17.90
C ASN A 52 -7.92 24.09 17.00
N ALA A 53 -6.76 24.11 16.34
CA ALA A 53 -6.41 25.14 15.38
C ALA A 53 -7.34 25.12 14.15
N LEU A 54 -7.70 23.92 13.64
CA LEU A 54 -8.71 23.79 12.57
C LEU A 54 -10.10 24.23 13.04
N TYR A 55 -10.49 23.86 14.25
CA TYR A 55 -11.78 24.26 14.82
C TYR A 55 -11.90 25.78 14.97
N ALA A 56 -10.80 26.48 15.27
CA ALA A 56 -10.77 27.93 15.38
C ALA A 56 -11.04 28.66 14.05
N GLN A 57 -10.76 28.05 12.90
CA GLN A 57 -10.97 28.68 11.58
C GLN A 57 -12.45 29.00 11.36
N GLY A 58 -12.72 30.23 10.89
CA GLY A 58 -14.07 30.77 10.70
C GLY A 58 -14.84 31.04 12.00
N ARG A 59 -14.20 30.85 13.17
CA ARG A 59 -14.78 31.12 14.50
C ARG A 59 -13.99 32.19 15.24
N THR A 60 -12.77 31.84 15.63
CA THR A 60 -11.85 32.70 16.38
C THR A 60 -10.55 33.00 15.62
N ALA A 61 -10.39 32.41 14.42
CA ALA A 61 -9.33 32.68 13.46
C ALA A 61 -9.94 32.86 12.05
N PRO A 62 -9.29 33.60 11.14
CA PRO A 62 -9.74 33.74 9.76
C PRO A 62 -9.78 32.40 9.02
N GLY A 63 -10.62 32.30 7.99
CA GLY A 63 -10.78 31.10 7.14
C GLY A 63 -12.20 30.57 7.11
N GLU A 64 -12.45 29.56 6.28
CA GLU A 64 -13.72 28.85 6.25
C GLU A 64 -13.81 27.84 7.40
N ILE A 65 -15.03 27.52 7.83
CA ILE A 65 -15.24 26.44 8.80
C ILE A 65 -15.00 25.10 8.08
N VAL A 66 -13.86 24.48 8.37
CA VAL A 66 -13.46 23.18 7.80
C VAL A 66 -13.78 21.99 8.71
N THR A 67 -14.18 22.24 9.95
CA THR A 67 -14.57 21.18 10.90
C THR A 67 -15.52 21.69 11.98
N ASN A 68 -16.36 20.79 12.49
CA ASN A 68 -17.19 21.00 13.68
C ASN A 68 -16.64 20.28 14.93
N ALA A 69 -15.55 19.52 14.79
CA ALA A 69 -14.97 18.77 15.89
C ALA A 69 -13.89 19.57 16.62
N VAL A 70 -14.06 19.75 17.94
CA VAL A 70 -12.98 20.21 18.82
C VAL A 70 -11.93 19.11 19.01
N GLY A 71 -10.76 19.47 19.51
CA GLY A 71 -9.68 18.53 19.83
C GLY A 71 -10.16 17.38 20.73
N GLY A 72 -9.79 16.17 20.35
CA GLY A 72 -10.23 14.92 20.99
C GLY A 72 -11.63 14.47 20.57
N SER A 73 -12.33 15.21 19.71
CA SER A 73 -13.66 14.85 19.16
C SER A 73 -13.62 14.46 17.69
N SER A 74 -12.43 14.28 17.11
CA SER A 74 -12.23 13.77 15.75
C SER A 74 -11.53 12.42 15.75
N TYR A 75 -11.92 11.50 14.87
CA TYR A 75 -11.25 10.21 14.69
C TYR A 75 -9.79 10.35 14.21
N HIS A 76 -9.42 11.49 13.60
CA HIS A 76 -8.03 11.80 13.31
C HIS A 76 -7.18 11.88 14.59
N ASN A 77 -7.77 12.27 15.73
CA ASN A 77 -7.04 12.34 17.02
C ASN A 77 -6.70 10.97 17.60
N PHE A 78 -7.27 9.91 17.04
CA PHE A 78 -7.09 8.54 17.49
C PHE A 78 -6.46 7.64 16.43
N GLY A 79 -6.00 8.21 15.30
CA GLY A 79 -5.44 7.45 14.19
C GLY A 79 -6.48 6.54 13.50
N LEU A 80 -7.75 6.93 13.53
CA LEU A 80 -8.88 6.17 12.98
C LEU A 80 -9.53 6.84 11.77
N ALA A 81 -8.88 7.86 11.20
CA ALA A 81 -9.32 8.55 10.01
C ALA A 81 -8.15 9.01 9.13
N PHE A 82 -8.45 9.27 7.87
CA PHE A 82 -7.57 9.95 6.93
C PHE A 82 -8.39 10.78 5.94
N ASP A 83 -7.75 11.82 5.42
CA ASP A 83 -8.33 12.65 4.36
C ASP A 83 -7.60 12.41 3.03
N PHE A 84 -8.34 12.46 1.93
CA PHE A 84 -7.79 12.35 0.58
C PHE A 84 -8.09 13.56 -0.29
N ALA A 85 -7.38 13.67 -1.40
CA ALA A 85 -7.74 14.56 -2.49
C ALA A 85 -7.45 13.92 -3.85
N ILE A 86 -8.09 14.44 -4.89
CA ILE A 86 -7.84 14.06 -6.28
C ILE A 86 -6.74 14.94 -6.85
N ALA A 87 -5.73 14.33 -7.46
CA ALA A 87 -4.65 15.01 -8.12
C ALA A 87 -4.67 14.76 -9.64
N ASN A 88 -3.92 15.56 -10.38
CA ASN A 88 -3.62 15.24 -11.77
C ASN A 88 -2.59 14.09 -11.86
N SER A 89 -2.40 13.58 -13.08
CA SER A 89 -1.56 12.39 -13.31
C SER A 89 -0.10 12.55 -12.88
N ASN A 90 0.44 13.76 -12.81
CA ASN A 90 1.79 14.04 -12.31
C ASN A 90 1.86 14.44 -10.82
N GLY A 91 0.71 14.60 -10.15
CA GLY A 91 0.61 14.92 -8.73
C GLY A 91 0.99 16.34 -8.35
N THR A 92 1.05 17.26 -9.30
CA THR A 92 1.43 18.66 -9.06
C THR A 92 0.22 19.57 -8.83
N VAL A 93 -0.97 19.14 -9.25
CA VAL A 93 -2.22 19.91 -9.09
C VAL A 93 -3.21 19.08 -8.29
N ILE A 94 -3.83 19.71 -7.29
CA ILE A 94 -4.91 19.14 -6.49
C ILE A 94 -6.24 19.75 -6.94
N TYR A 95 -7.22 18.91 -7.24
CA TYR A 95 -8.56 19.30 -7.67
C TYR A 95 -9.52 19.34 -6.49
N TRP A 96 -9.67 20.52 -5.87
CA TRP A 96 -10.62 20.74 -4.77
C TRP A 96 -12.09 20.81 -5.20
N ASN A 97 -12.36 21.00 -6.50
CA ASN A 97 -13.72 20.90 -7.04
C ASN A 97 -14.20 19.45 -6.99
N THR A 98 -15.22 19.19 -6.17
CA THR A 98 -15.76 17.84 -5.96
C THR A 98 -16.55 17.29 -7.16
N ASN A 99 -16.73 18.09 -8.21
CA ASN A 99 -17.32 17.68 -9.48
C ASN A 99 -16.27 17.29 -10.55
N VAL A 100 -14.99 17.23 -10.22
CA VAL A 100 -13.94 16.83 -11.18
C VAL A 100 -14.16 15.40 -11.69
N ASP A 101 -13.89 15.20 -12.98
CA ASP A 101 -13.91 13.94 -13.72
C ASP A 101 -12.59 13.86 -14.50
N THR A 102 -11.52 13.38 -13.85
CA THR A 102 -10.18 13.33 -14.44
C THR A 102 -9.98 12.12 -15.34
N ASN A 103 -10.72 11.03 -15.09
CA ASN A 103 -10.66 9.81 -15.88
C ASN A 103 -11.61 9.83 -17.10
N LYS A 104 -12.46 10.85 -17.23
CA LYS A 104 -13.36 11.14 -18.35
C LYS A 104 -14.44 10.09 -18.55
N ASP A 105 -14.91 9.48 -17.47
CA ASP A 105 -15.97 8.46 -17.49
C ASP A 105 -17.37 9.04 -17.23
N ARG A 106 -17.48 10.37 -17.12
CA ARG A 106 -18.71 11.13 -16.84
C ARG A 106 -19.22 10.95 -15.41
N GLN A 107 -18.39 10.46 -14.50
CA GLN A 107 -18.67 10.37 -13.07
C GLN A 107 -17.70 11.27 -12.29
N LYS A 108 -18.14 11.72 -11.10
CA LYS A 108 -17.33 12.58 -10.24
C LYS A 108 -16.30 11.73 -9.49
N ASP A 109 -15.02 11.96 -9.71
CA ASP A 109 -13.92 11.16 -9.13
C ASP A 109 -14.02 11.03 -7.61
N TRP A 110 -14.35 12.11 -6.92
CA TRP A 110 -14.51 12.11 -5.45
C TRP A 110 -15.55 11.10 -4.99
N TYR A 111 -16.64 10.93 -5.74
CA TYR A 111 -17.70 9.97 -5.41
C TYR A 111 -17.32 8.54 -5.80
N GLN A 112 -16.56 8.36 -6.89
CA GLN A 112 -16.00 7.05 -7.24
C GLN A 112 -15.06 6.55 -6.14
N VAL A 113 -14.15 7.41 -5.67
CA VAL A 113 -13.24 7.09 -4.56
C VAL A 113 -14.01 6.86 -3.26
N GLY A 114 -15.02 7.69 -2.97
CA GLY A 114 -15.99 7.48 -1.89
C GLY A 114 -16.58 6.07 -1.88
N LYS A 115 -17.07 5.62 -3.03
CA LYS A 115 -17.67 4.31 -3.22
C LYS A 115 -16.66 3.17 -3.01
N ILE A 116 -15.44 3.30 -3.55
CA ILE A 116 -14.35 2.35 -3.30
C ILE A 116 -14.12 2.18 -1.79
N GLY A 117 -14.03 3.29 -1.05
CA GLY A 117 -13.79 3.22 0.39
C GLY A 117 -14.92 2.57 1.18
N GLN A 118 -16.18 2.81 0.78
CA GLN A 118 -17.33 2.12 1.36
C GLN A 118 -17.31 0.62 1.07
N ASP A 119 -16.93 0.22 -0.15
CA ASP A 119 -16.79 -1.20 -0.51
C ASP A 119 -15.69 -1.88 0.31
N LEU A 120 -14.63 -1.13 0.65
CA LEU A 120 -13.58 -1.53 1.60
C LEU A 120 -14.01 -1.46 3.08
N LYS A 121 -15.31 -1.25 3.37
CA LYS A 121 -15.91 -1.19 4.71
C LYS A 121 -15.43 -0.02 5.57
N MET A 122 -14.97 1.07 4.95
CA MET A 122 -14.73 2.34 5.63
C MET A 122 -16.01 3.18 5.60
N GLU A 123 -16.19 4.00 6.62
CA GLU A 123 -17.21 5.04 6.59
C GLU A 123 -16.66 6.27 5.84
N TRP A 124 -17.45 6.82 4.92
CA TRP A 124 -17.07 7.95 4.09
C TRP A 124 -17.87 9.19 4.46
N GLY A 125 -17.19 10.31 4.75
CA GLY A 125 -17.83 11.55 5.17
C GLY A 125 -18.70 12.22 4.10
N GLY A 126 -18.46 11.93 2.82
CA GLY A 126 -19.32 12.37 1.73
C GLY A 126 -20.71 11.73 1.73
N ALA A 127 -20.89 10.60 2.42
CA ALA A 127 -22.17 9.90 2.56
C ALA A 127 -22.97 10.32 3.81
N TRP A 128 -22.45 11.22 4.65
CA TRP A 128 -23.16 11.69 5.84
C TRP A 128 -24.42 12.49 5.48
N SER A 129 -25.47 12.33 6.29
CA SER A 129 -26.74 13.05 6.11
C SER A 129 -26.68 14.51 6.55
N GLY A 130 -25.77 14.84 7.46
CA GLY A 130 -25.52 16.19 7.97
C GLY A 130 -24.39 16.92 7.24
N PHE A 131 -23.46 17.50 8.01
CA PHE A 131 -22.26 18.14 7.48
C PHE A 131 -21.43 17.12 6.70
N ARG A 132 -21.42 17.22 5.36
CA ARG A 132 -20.68 16.29 4.50
C ARG A 132 -19.23 16.67 4.42
N ASP A 133 -18.37 15.75 4.82
CA ASP A 133 -16.91 15.90 4.76
C ASP A 133 -16.37 14.98 3.64
N ILE A 134 -16.39 15.49 2.41
CA ILE A 134 -16.12 14.70 1.20
C ILE A 134 -14.70 14.07 1.21
N PRO A 135 -13.64 14.75 1.68
CA PRO A 135 -12.31 14.15 1.82
C PRO A 135 -12.18 13.02 2.84
N HIS A 136 -13.10 12.88 3.78
CA HIS A 136 -12.88 12.12 5.01
C HIS A 136 -13.26 10.64 4.90
N PHE A 137 -12.38 9.76 5.38
CA PHE A 137 -12.69 8.36 5.67
C PHE A 137 -12.36 8.01 7.11
N GLN A 138 -13.16 7.12 7.71
CA GLN A 138 -12.90 6.59 9.06
C GLN A 138 -13.23 5.11 9.21
N LEU A 139 -12.64 4.50 10.23
CA LEU A 139 -12.97 3.16 10.70
C LEU A 139 -13.10 3.18 12.23
N THR A 140 -14.34 3.16 12.71
CA THR A 140 -14.68 3.45 14.12
C THR A 140 -14.71 2.22 15.01
N TYR A 141 -14.91 1.02 14.43
CA TYR A 141 -15.17 -0.23 15.15
C TYR A 141 -16.36 -0.13 16.13
N GLY A 142 -17.32 0.77 15.85
CA GLY A 142 -18.45 1.03 16.73
C GLY A 142 -18.09 1.84 17.99
N LEU A 143 -16.87 2.36 18.10
CA LEU A 143 -16.43 3.22 19.20
C LEU A 143 -16.69 4.68 18.87
N SER A 144 -17.25 5.42 19.81
CA SER A 144 -17.37 6.88 19.71
C SER A 144 -16.05 7.58 20.08
N CYS A 145 -15.89 8.85 19.72
CA CYS A 145 -14.78 9.67 20.24
C CYS A 145 -14.77 9.75 21.78
N ALA A 146 -15.95 9.69 22.43
CA ALA A 146 -16.02 9.67 23.89
C ALA A 146 -15.48 8.37 24.48
N ASP A 147 -15.79 7.23 23.86
CA ASP A 147 -15.22 5.93 24.24
C ASP A 147 -13.69 5.93 24.14
N LEU A 148 -13.17 6.47 23.05
CA LEU A 148 -11.73 6.55 22.79
C LEU A 148 -11.02 7.47 23.79
N ARG A 149 -11.63 8.62 24.13
CA ARG A 149 -11.14 9.49 25.23
C ARG A 149 -11.13 8.78 26.58
N ASN A 150 -12.12 7.93 26.83
CA ASN A 150 -12.22 7.13 28.05
C ASN A 150 -11.35 5.86 28.02
N GLY A 151 -10.47 5.72 27.02
CA GLY A 151 -9.46 4.68 26.97
C GLY A 151 -9.90 3.36 26.33
N LYS A 152 -11.13 3.28 25.78
CA LYS A 152 -11.48 2.14 24.90
C LYS A 152 -10.58 2.19 23.66
N LYS A 153 -10.20 1.02 23.15
CA LYS A 153 -9.27 0.90 22.03
C LYS A 153 -9.91 0.10 20.90
N PRO A 154 -9.60 0.42 19.62
CA PRO A 154 -9.93 -0.45 18.51
C PRO A 154 -9.27 -1.83 18.69
N PRO A 155 -9.80 -2.88 18.06
CA PRO A 155 -9.21 -4.22 18.13
C PRO A 155 -7.77 -4.20 17.61
N VAL A 156 -6.90 -5.02 18.21
CA VAL A 156 -5.56 -5.22 17.68
C VAL A 156 -5.67 -5.88 16.31
N PHE A 157 -5.36 -5.12 15.26
CA PHE A 157 -5.30 -5.68 13.92
C PHE A 157 -4.01 -6.45 13.73
N LYS A 158 -4.12 -7.77 13.78
CA LYS A 158 -3.14 -8.65 13.16
C LYS A 158 -3.52 -8.69 11.70
N ALA A 159 -2.71 -8.05 10.84
CA ALA A 159 -2.82 -8.32 9.43
C ALA A 159 -2.83 -9.85 9.29
N ALA A 160 -3.76 -10.39 8.51
CA ALA A 160 -3.50 -11.66 7.89
C ALA A 160 -2.25 -11.40 7.05
N VAL A 161 -1.09 -11.62 7.65
CA VAL A 161 -0.03 -12.28 6.93
C VAL A 161 -0.73 -13.60 6.58
N GLU A 162 -1.39 -13.62 5.42
CA GLU A 162 -0.98 -14.66 4.51
C GLU A 162 0.53 -14.48 4.48
N GLU A 163 1.21 -15.22 5.36
CA GLU A 163 2.36 -15.94 4.86
C GLU A 163 1.79 -16.57 3.59
N GLU A 164 1.97 -15.89 2.45
CA GLU A 164 2.62 -16.59 1.38
C GLU A 164 3.84 -17.22 2.07
N LYS A 165 3.63 -18.41 2.63
CA LYS A 165 4.55 -19.49 2.40
C LYS A 165 4.59 -19.50 0.89
N GLU A 166 5.50 -18.70 0.36
CA GLU A 166 5.96 -18.74 -1.00
C GLU A 166 6.13 -20.23 -1.23
N SER A 167 5.13 -20.83 -1.89
CA SER A 167 5.08 -22.27 -2.00
C SER A 167 6.28 -22.56 -2.86
N VAL A 168 7.38 -22.99 -2.22
CA VAL A 168 8.71 -23.03 -2.83
C VAL A 168 8.53 -23.67 -4.20
N ARG A 169 8.63 -22.84 -5.24
CA ARG A 169 8.27 -23.29 -6.57
C ARG A 169 9.40 -24.17 -7.03
N MET A 170 9.19 -25.48 -6.95
CA MET A 170 10.23 -26.44 -7.31
C MET A 170 10.68 -26.20 -8.76
N TYR A 171 11.98 -26.13 -8.97
CA TYR A 171 12.58 -26.04 -10.29
C TYR A 171 12.33 -27.36 -11.02
N LYS A 172 11.43 -27.32 -12.01
CA LYS A 172 11.07 -28.47 -12.86
C LYS A 172 11.49 -28.19 -14.32
N PRO A 173 12.80 -28.18 -14.63
CA PRO A 173 13.27 -27.96 -15.99
C PRO A 173 12.86 -29.10 -16.91
N SER A 174 12.85 -28.83 -18.22
CA SER A 174 12.87 -29.93 -19.20
C SER A 174 14.17 -30.73 -19.05
N ARG A 175 14.18 -31.97 -19.55
CA ARG A 175 15.36 -32.85 -19.49
C ARG A 175 16.62 -32.19 -20.05
N VAL A 176 16.48 -31.39 -21.11
CA VAL A 176 17.59 -30.65 -21.74
C VAL A 176 18.17 -29.62 -20.76
N PHE A 177 17.34 -28.81 -20.13
CA PHE A 177 17.79 -27.79 -19.19
C PHE A 177 18.30 -28.36 -17.86
N LEU A 178 17.88 -29.58 -17.49
CA LEU A 178 18.40 -30.28 -16.31
C LEU A 178 19.89 -30.62 -16.48
N ASP A 179 20.28 -31.10 -17.66
CA ASP A 179 21.68 -31.46 -17.95
C ASP A 179 22.58 -30.21 -18.02
N ASP A 180 22.06 -29.11 -18.55
CA ASP A 180 22.74 -27.81 -18.52
C ASP A 180 22.95 -27.31 -17.09
N THR A 181 21.92 -27.40 -16.24
CA THR A 181 21.98 -26.98 -14.83
C THR A 181 23.01 -27.80 -14.05
N LYS A 182 23.07 -29.13 -14.27
CA LYS A 182 24.09 -30.00 -13.68
C LYS A 182 25.50 -29.61 -14.12
N THR A 183 25.67 -29.28 -15.40
CA THR A 183 26.96 -28.85 -15.95
C THR A 183 27.44 -27.55 -15.32
N VAL A 184 26.54 -26.57 -15.15
CA VAL A 184 26.85 -25.29 -14.50
C VAL A 184 27.29 -25.50 -13.05
N LEU A 185 26.53 -26.30 -12.27
CA LEU A 185 26.88 -26.63 -10.89
C LEU A 185 28.23 -27.35 -10.76
N ALA A 186 28.54 -28.26 -11.67
CA ALA A 186 29.85 -28.92 -11.70
C ALA A 186 31.01 -27.98 -11.95
N ARG A 187 30.83 -27.01 -12.86
CA ARG A 187 31.87 -26.02 -13.10
C ARG A 187 32.05 -25.08 -11.90
N PHE A 188 30.98 -24.78 -11.16
CA PHE A 188 31.07 -23.97 -9.95
C PHE A 188 31.83 -24.65 -8.81
N GLU A 189 31.54 -25.92 -8.55
CA GLU A 189 32.25 -26.68 -7.52
C GLU A 189 33.74 -26.83 -7.84
N ASN A 190 34.09 -26.96 -9.12
CA ASN A 190 35.48 -27.05 -9.55
C ASN A 190 36.24 -25.71 -9.47
N LYS A 191 35.56 -24.56 -9.38
CA LYS A 191 36.16 -23.22 -9.21
C LYS A 191 36.52 -22.89 -7.75
N GLY A 192 36.13 -23.72 -6.78
CA GLY A 192 36.47 -23.58 -5.36
C GLY A 192 35.39 -22.88 -4.50
N GLU A 193 35.59 -22.89 -3.18
CA GLU A 193 34.61 -22.59 -2.10
C GLU A 193 33.82 -21.27 -2.21
N LYS A 194 34.24 -20.31 -3.03
CA LYS A 194 33.59 -18.99 -3.11
C LYS A 194 32.47 -18.92 -4.14
N SER A 195 32.23 -19.98 -4.92
CA SER A 195 31.33 -19.88 -6.07
C SER A 195 29.92 -20.41 -5.82
N ILE A 196 29.72 -21.56 -5.14
CA ILE A 196 28.41 -22.12 -4.73
C ILE A 196 28.62 -23.34 -3.81
N ASP A 197 27.71 -23.54 -2.85
CA ASP A 197 27.69 -24.70 -1.94
C ASP A 197 27.18 -25.98 -2.66
N LYS A 198 27.82 -27.14 -2.38
CA LYS A 198 27.43 -28.50 -2.83
C LYS A 198 25.97 -28.83 -2.53
N VAL A 199 25.39 -28.20 -1.50
CA VAL A 199 23.97 -28.30 -1.13
C VAL A 199 23.03 -28.06 -2.32
N HIS A 200 23.36 -27.17 -3.25
CA HIS A 200 22.50 -26.89 -4.42
C HIS A 200 22.43 -28.06 -5.41
N ARG A 201 23.51 -28.85 -5.54
CA ARG A 201 23.50 -30.06 -6.36
C ARG A 201 22.65 -31.16 -5.74
N GLU A 202 22.78 -31.37 -4.45
CA GLU A 202 21.99 -32.36 -3.72
C GLU A 202 20.50 -32.04 -3.83
N LYS A 203 20.14 -30.76 -3.62
CA LYS A 203 18.79 -30.27 -3.87
C LYS A 203 18.33 -30.53 -5.31
N LEU A 204 19.14 -30.27 -6.34
CA LEU A 204 18.75 -30.54 -7.72
C LEU A 204 18.48 -32.03 -7.98
N ASN A 205 19.36 -32.91 -7.49
CA ASN A 205 19.25 -34.35 -7.69
C ASN A 205 18.02 -34.96 -6.98
N ASN A 206 17.66 -34.41 -5.83
CA ASN A 206 16.48 -34.83 -5.08
C ASN A 206 15.18 -34.20 -5.60
N GLY A 207 15.26 -33.30 -6.61
CA GLY A 207 14.10 -32.53 -7.09
C GLY A 207 13.63 -31.46 -6.09
N GLU A 208 14.52 -31.08 -5.17
CA GLU A 208 14.34 -30.16 -4.04
C GLU A 208 14.90 -28.76 -4.30
N LEU A 209 15.47 -28.50 -5.49
CA LEU A 209 15.96 -27.17 -5.84
C LEU A 209 14.78 -26.23 -6.14
N SER A 210 14.76 -25.05 -5.52
CA SER A 210 13.76 -24.02 -5.81
C SER A 210 14.05 -23.34 -7.14
N LEU A 211 13.02 -22.75 -7.76
CA LEU A 211 13.15 -21.94 -8.97
C LEU A 211 14.07 -20.73 -8.72
N ASP A 212 13.99 -20.12 -7.54
CA ASP A 212 14.80 -18.95 -7.20
C ASP A 212 16.27 -19.31 -6.99
N ASP A 213 16.56 -20.45 -6.34
CA ASP A 213 17.91 -21.00 -6.27
C ASP A 213 18.43 -21.25 -7.69
N ALA A 214 17.63 -21.86 -8.58
CA ALA A 214 18.01 -22.11 -9.97
C ALA A 214 18.26 -20.82 -10.78
N VAL A 215 17.44 -19.79 -10.61
CA VAL A 215 17.62 -18.48 -11.26
C VAL A 215 18.87 -17.79 -10.74
N GLY A 216 19.11 -17.82 -9.43
CA GLY A 216 20.32 -17.28 -8.81
C GLY A 216 21.60 -17.95 -9.32
N LEU A 217 21.59 -19.28 -9.44
CA LEU A 217 22.67 -20.07 -10.03
C LEU A 217 22.97 -19.66 -11.48
N LEU A 218 21.93 -19.50 -12.30
CA LEU A 218 22.08 -19.08 -13.71
C LEU A 218 22.63 -17.66 -13.82
N PHE A 219 22.13 -16.73 -12.99
CA PHE A 219 22.62 -15.35 -12.97
C PHE A 219 24.10 -15.29 -12.57
N HIS A 220 24.49 -16.04 -11.54
CA HIS A 220 25.89 -16.15 -11.14
C HIS A 220 26.74 -16.75 -12.27
N ALA A 221 26.22 -17.74 -13.01
CA ALA A 221 26.96 -18.40 -14.08
C ALA A 221 27.21 -17.49 -15.27
N ILE A 222 26.26 -16.59 -15.57
CA ILE A 222 26.43 -15.54 -16.59
C ILE A 222 27.49 -14.54 -16.13
N LYS A 223 27.44 -14.08 -14.87
CA LYS A 223 28.40 -13.12 -14.30
C LYS A 223 29.83 -13.66 -14.30
N GLU A 224 29.99 -14.96 -14.05
CA GLU A 224 31.26 -15.67 -14.06
C GLU A 224 31.69 -16.14 -15.47
N GLU A 225 30.98 -15.70 -16.52
CA GLU A 225 31.20 -16.01 -17.94
C GLU A 225 31.20 -17.51 -18.27
N MET A 226 30.52 -18.32 -17.45
CA MET A 226 30.50 -19.78 -17.57
C MET A 226 29.47 -20.27 -18.59
N ILE A 227 28.45 -19.45 -18.84
CA ILE A 227 27.44 -19.61 -19.88
C ILE A 227 27.24 -18.26 -20.56
N GLN A 228 26.97 -18.28 -21.87
CA GLN A 228 26.61 -17.08 -22.61
C GLN A 228 25.09 -16.90 -22.53
N GLY A 229 24.63 -15.75 -22.02
CA GLY A 229 23.23 -15.37 -22.15
C GLY A 229 22.85 -15.25 -23.63
N SER A 230 21.65 -15.66 -24.02
CA SER A 230 21.21 -15.44 -25.40
C SER A 230 21.19 -13.94 -25.67
N LYS A 231 22.00 -13.46 -26.63
CA LYS A 231 21.86 -12.11 -27.14
C LYS A 231 20.50 -12.02 -27.83
N LYS A 232 19.55 -11.37 -27.18
CA LYS A 232 18.38 -10.76 -27.81
C LYS A 232 18.44 -9.28 -27.53
#